data_AF-A0A8C8FAL0-F1
#
_entry.id   AF-A0A8C8FAL0-F1
#
_cell.length_a   1.000
_cell.length_b   1.000
_cell.length_c   1.000
_cell.angle_alpha   90.00
_cell.angle_beta   90.00
_cell.angle_gamma   90.00
#
_symmetry.space_group_name_H-M   'P 1'
#
loop_
_entity.id
_entity.type
_entity.pdbx_description
1 polymer ?
#
loop_
_entity_poly.entity_id
_entity_poly.type
_entity_poly.pdbx_seq_one_letter_code
_entity_poly.pdbx_strand_id
1 'polypeptide(L)'
;MAIFSVYVVNKAGGLIYQYDNYVPRAEAEKTFSYPLDLVLKIHDEKVVVSFGQRDGIRVGHALLSINGVDVNGKFTADGKEIIEYLKDSTNYPVSIRFGRARLSSNEKLMLASMFHSLFAIGSQLSPEVGSSGIEMLETDMFKLHCFQTLTGKAMCELFDQNLKGALEIAEKAANFGPGS
;
A
#
# COMPACT_ATOMS: atom_id res chain seq x y z
N MET A 1 -10.87 14.35 7.92
CA MET A 1 -9.43 14.39 8.28
C MET A 1 -9.05 12.98 8.65
N ALA A 2 -8.19 12.35 7.87
CA ALA A 2 -7.75 10.99 8.16
C ALA A 2 -6.30 10.87 7.71
N ILE A 3 -5.40 10.84 8.69
CA ILE A 3 -4.07 10.27 8.46
C ILE A 3 -4.30 8.79 8.18
N PHE A 4 -3.82 8.33 7.03
CA PHE A 4 -3.94 6.94 6.62
C PHE A 4 -2.95 6.07 7.39
N SER A 5 -1.70 6.52 7.47
CA SER A 5 -0.63 5.76 8.08
C SER A 5 0.59 6.63 8.40
N VAL A 6 1.43 6.11 9.29
CA VAL A 6 2.68 6.71 9.77
C VAL A 6 3.79 5.67 9.66
N TYR A 7 4.90 6.03 9.01
CA TYR A 7 6.09 5.19 8.88
C TYR A 7 7.28 5.96 9.44
N VAL A 8 8.11 5.31 10.27
CA VAL A 8 9.36 5.88 10.74
C VAL A 8 10.49 4.98 10.27
N VAL A 9 11.37 5.56 9.47
CA VAL A 9 12.49 4.89 8.83
C VAL A 9 13.79 5.40 9.43
N ASN A 10 14.72 4.50 9.75
CA ASN A 10 16.03 4.88 10.26
C ASN A 10 16.95 5.39 9.13
N LYS A 11 18.14 5.89 9.50
CA LYS A 11 19.15 6.38 8.54
C LYS A 11 19.61 5.36 7.49
N ALA A 12 19.51 4.07 7.79
CA ALA A 12 19.89 2.99 6.87
C ALA A 12 18.73 2.56 5.95
N GLY A 13 17.59 3.25 5.96
CA GLY A 13 16.40 2.88 5.18
C GLY A 13 15.54 1.79 5.84
N GLY A 14 15.86 1.36 7.06
CA GLY A 14 15.10 0.34 7.78
C GLY A 14 13.87 0.91 8.48
N LEU A 15 12.69 0.32 8.26
CA LEU A 15 11.46 0.67 8.96
C LEU A 15 11.56 0.26 10.44
N ILE A 16 11.47 1.24 11.35
CA ILE A 16 11.58 1.03 12.80
C ILE A 16 10.24 1.21 13.54
N TYR A 17 9.29 1.91 12.93
CA TYR A 17 7.93 2.03 13.45
C TYR A 17 6.94 2.16 12.29
N GLN A 18 5.77 1.57 12.46
CA GLN A 18 4.67 1.69 11.50
C GLN A 18 3.34 1.70 12.25
N TYR A 19 2.42 2.52 11.77
CA TYR A 19 1.05 2.55 12.26
C TYR A 19 0.09 2.86 11.13
N ASP A 20 -0.88 1.98 10.88
CA ASP A 20 -1.95 2.22 9.91
C ASP A 20 -3.22 2.59 10.66
N ASN A 21 -3.76 3.79 10.40
CA ASN A 21 -4.94 4.33 11.06
C ASN A 21 -6.21 4.14 10.21
N TYR A 22 -6.07 4.05 8.88
CA TYR A 22 -7.20 3.79 7.99
C TYR A 22 -6.81 2.84 6.87
N VAL A 23 -7.52 1.70 6.82
CA VAL A 23 -7.45 0.76 5.70
C VAL A 23 -8.79 0.84 4.96
N PRO A 24 -8.86 1.51 3.79
CA PRO A 24 -10.10 1.58 3.03
C PRO A 24 -10.54 0.17 2.61
N ARG A 25 -11.64 -0.33 3.21
CA ARG A 25 -12.32 -1.56 2.81
C ARG A 25 -13.24 -1.31 1.61
N ALA A 26 -12.68 -0.82 0.50
CA ALA A 26 -13.41 -0.83 -0.76
C ALA A 26 -13.43 -2.28 -1.26
N GLU A 27 -14.33 -3.08 -0.70
CA GLU A 27 -14.55 -4.48 -1.05
C GLU A 27 -15.80 -4.58 -1.92
N ALA A 28 -15.70 -5.30 -3.03
CA ALA A 28 -16.80 -5.62 -3.93
C ALA A 28 -16.90 -7.13 -4.05
N GLU A 29 -18.02 -7.70 -3.60
CA GLU A 29 -18.32 -9.12 -3.74
C GLU A 29 -19.38 -9.32 -4.83
N LYS A 30 -19.06 -10.18 -5.80
CA LYS A 30 -19.95 -10.48 -6.93
C LYS A 30 -19.87 -11.94 -7.34
N THR A 31 -20.99 -12.45 -7.82
CA THR A 31 -21.09 -13.78 -8.41
C THR A 31 -20.85 -13.70 -9.91
N PHE A 32 -19.94 -14.52 -10.40
CA PHE A 32 -19.54 -14.59 -11.80
C PHE A 32 -20.02 -15.90 -12.43
N SER A 33 -20.29 -15.84 -13.73
CA SER A 33 -20.51 -16.99 -14.60
C SER A 33 -19.28 -17.22 -15.47
N TYR A 34 -19.17 -18.40 -16.08
CA TYR A 34 -18.08 -18.70 -17.01
C TYR A 34 -18.36 -18.12 -18.41
N PRO A 35 -17.36 -17.55 -19.11
CA PRO A 35 -16.02 -17.23 -18.63
C PRO A 35 -16.01 -15.95 -17.78
N LEU A 36 -14.98 -15.81 -16.93
CA LEU A 36 -14.77 -14.58 -16.17
C LEU A 36 -14.58 -13.38 -17.11
N ASP A 37 -15.32 -12.29 -16.86
CA ASP A 37 -15.28 -11.05 -17.64
C ASP A 37 -14.18 -10.08 -17.19
N LEU A 38 -13.32 -10.52 -16.26
CA LEU A 38 -12.15 -9.82 -15.74
C LEU A 38 -10.87 -10.55 -16.13
N VAL A 39 -9.83 -9.80 -16.46
CA VAL A 39 -8.49 -10.37 -16.65
C VAL A 39 -7.75 -10.28 -15.33
N LEU A 40 -7.28 -11.42 -14.85
CA LEU A 40 -6.52 -11.54 -13.62
C LEU A 40 -5.05 -11.86 -13.94
N LYS A 41 -4.13 -11.37 -13.11
CA LYS A 41 -2.70 -11.72 -13.15
C LYS A 41 -2.18 -11.96 -11.74
N ILE A 42 -1.08 -12.70 -11.63
CA ILE A 42 -0.34 -12.82 -10.37
C ILE A 42 0.62 -11.63 -10.27
N HIS A 43 0.61 -10.96 -9.12
CA HIS A 43 1.54 -9.89 -8.77
C HIS A 43 1.82 -9.95 -7.27
N ASP A 44 3.10 -10.01 -6.88
CA ASP A 44 3.55 -10.15 -5.49
C ASP A 44 2.83 -11.26 -4.73
N GLU A 45 2.78 -12.45 -5.34
CA GLU A 45 2.11 -13.66 -4.80
C GLU A 45 0.59 -13.50 -4.54
N LYS A 46 -0.03 -12.45 -5.07
CA LYS A 46 -1.48 -12.20 -4.99
C LYS A 46 -2.09 -12.21 -6.38
N VAL A 47 -3.35 -12.66 -6.50
CA VAL A 47 -4.10 -12.54 -7.76
C VAL A 47 -4.78 -11.18 -7.81
N VAL A 48 -4.46 -10.38 -8.82
CA VAL A 48 -4.96 -9.01 -8.97
C VAL A 48 -5.64 -8.80 -10.33
N VAL A 49 -6.62 -7.90 -10.37
CA VAL A 49 -7.29 -7.48 -11.60
C VAL A 49 -6.31 -6.68 -12.44
N SER A 50 -5.99 -7.16 -13.64
CA SER A 50 -5.13 -6.47 -14.61
C SER A 50 -5.92 -5.70 -15.66
N PHE A 51 -7.13 -6.14 -15.99
CA PHE A 51 -8.03 -5.47 -16.93
C PHE A 51 -9.50 -5.77 -16.61
N GLY A 52 -10.37 -4.80 -16.92
CA GLY A 52 -11.80 -4.83 -16.61
C GLY A 52 -12.12 -4.04 -15.33
N GLN A 53 -13.22 -3.28 -15.39
CA GLN A 53 -13.74 -2.52 -14.26
C GLN A 53 -15.26 -2.51 -14.31
N ARG A 54 -15.90 -3.02 -13.27
CA ARG A 54 -17.36 -3.13 -13.17
C ARG A 54 -17.77 -3.30 -11.71
N ASP A 55 -18.96 -2.82 -11.35
CA ASP A 55 -19.60 -3.12 -10.07
C ASP A 55 -18.74 -2.85 -8.82
N GLY A 56 -17.89 -1.82 -8.88
CA GLY A 56 -16.96 -1.46 -7.78
C GLY A 56 -15.61 -2.18 -7.81
N ILE A 57 -15.41 -3.13 -8.72
CA ILE A 57 -14.14 -3.83 -8.95
C ILE A 57 -13.29 -2.97 -9.88
N ARG A 58 -12.04 -2.68 -9.50
CA ARG A 58 -11.11 -1.84 -10.26
C ARG A 58 -9.81 -2.58 -10.54
N VAL A 59 -9.09 -2.14 -11.57
CA VAL A 59 -7.72 -2.59 -11.83
C VAL A 59 -6.86 -2.36 -10.59
N GLY A 60 -6.05 -3.37 -10.24
CA GLY A 60 -5.24 -3.40 -9.03
C GLY A 60 -5.95 -3.92 -7.78
N HIS A 61 -7.27 -4.14 -7.80
CA HIS A 61 -7.90 -4.91 -6.72
C HIS A 61 -7.37 -6.33 -6.72
N ALA A 62 -7.07 -6.84 -5.53
CA ALA A 62 -6.73 -8.23 -5.29
C ALA A 62 -7.99 -9.05 -5.04
N LEU A 63 -7.93 -10.32 -5.43
CA LEU A 63 -8.89 -11.33 -5.04
C LEU A 63 -8.65 -11.67 -3.56
N LEU A 64 -9.67 -11.47 -2.73
CA LEU A 64 -9.60 -11.65 -1.28
C LEU A 64 -10.24 -12.97 -0.83
N SER A 65 -11.35 -13.36 -1.45
CA SER A 65 -12.04 -14.60 -1.12
C SER A 65 -12.81 -15.17 -2.32
N ILE A 66 -13.03 -16.49 -2.29
CA ILE A 66 -13.83 -17.25 -3.24
C ILE A 66 -14.90 -18.01 -2.45
N ASN A 67 -16.17 -17.86 -2.85
CA ASN A 67 -17.34 -18.46 -2.21
C ASN A 67 -17.39 -18.22 -0.69
N GLY A 68 -16.99 -17.00 -0.29
CA GLY A 68 -16.94 -16.59 1.12
C GLY A 68 -15.72 -17.10 1.90
N VAL A 69 -14.82 -17.88 1.28
CA VAL A 69 -13.61 -18.41 1.90
C VAL A 69 -12.40 -17.60 1.46
N ASP A 70 -11.65 -17.05 2.42
CA ASP A 70 -10.46 -16.24 2.14
C ASP A 70 -9.40 -17.06 1.41
N VAL A 71 -8.73 -16.42 0.44
CA VAL A 71 -7.65 -17.03 -0.32
C VAL A 71 -6.30 -16.79 0.35
N ASN A 72 -5.35 -17.68 0.09
CA ASN A 72 -3.98 -17.56 0.56
C ASN A 72 -3.05 -17.15 -0.59
N GLY A 73 -2.91 -15.84 -0.80
CA GLY A 73 -2.10 -15.28 -1.87
C GLY A 73 -2.65 -15.65 -3.25
N LYS A 74 -1.96 -16.55 -3.95
CA LYS A 74 -2.37 -17.08 -5.27
C LYS A 74 -3.08 -18.43 -5.23
N PHE A 75 -3.30 -18.97 -4.02
CA PHE A 75 -3.93 -20.26 -3.81
C PHE A 75 -5.29 -20.12 -3.12
N THR A 76 -6.21 -20.98 -3.49
CA THR A 76 -7.47 -21.19 -2.76
C THR A 76 -7.19 -21.82 -1.37
N ALA A 77 -8.19 -21.86 -0.50
CA ALA A 77 -8.04 -22.48 0.82
C ALA A 77 -7.71 -23.99 0.77
N ASP A 78 -8.08 -24.68 -0.32
CA ASP A 78 -7.72 -26.08 -0.60
C ASP A 78 -6.36 -26.24 -1.31
N GLY A 79 -5.60 -25.16 -1.50
CA GLY A 79 -4.24 -25.18 -2.04
C GLY A 79 -4.15 -25.25 -3.57
N LYS A 80 -5.27 -25.12 -4.30
CA LYS A 80 -5.26 -25.03 -5.76
C LYS A 80 -4.89 -23.63 -6.21
N GLU A 81 -4.19 -23.52 -7.33
CA GLU A 81 -3.90 -22.20 -7.89
C GLU A 81 -5.20 -21.54 -8.39
N ILE A 82 -5.45 -20.31 -7.95
CA ILE A 82 -6.71 -19.59 -8.24
C ILE A 82 -6.91 -19.41 -9.75
N ILE A 83 -5.84 -19.12 -10.50
CA ILE A 83 -5.90 -18.95 -11.95
C ILE A 83 -6.36 -20.25 -12.63
N GLU A 84 -5.94 -21.41 -12.13
CA GLU A 84 -6.38 -22.71 -12.65
C GLU A 84 -7.82 -23.01 -12.25
N TYR A 85 -8.16 -22.77 -10.98
CA TYR A 85 -9.52 -22.94 -10.45
C TYR A 85 -10.56 -22.15 -11.27
N LEU A 86 -10.25 -20.90 -11.62
CA LEU A 86 -11.15 -20.02 -12.38
C LEU A 86 -11.21 -20.32 -13.89
N LYS A 87 -10.30 -21.13 -14.43
CA LYS A 87 -10.35 -21.59 -15.84
C LYS A 87 -11.30 -22.76 -16.05
N ASP A 88 -11.60 -23.51 -15.00
CA ASP A 88 -12.50 -24.65 -15.03
C ASP A 88 -13.96 -24.19 -14.91
N SER A 89 -14.76 -24.44 -15.95
CA SER A 89 -16.16 -24.04 -16.02
C SER A 89 -17.06 -24.76 -15.02
N THR A 90 -16.63 -25.93 -14.50
CA THR A 90 -17.40 -26.70 -13.51
C THR A 90 -17.45 -26.05 -12.12
N ASN A 91 -16.53 -25.12 -11.84
CA ASN A 91 -16.47 -24.36 -10.59
C ASN A 91 -17.44 -23.17 -10.55
N TYR A 92 -18.15 -22.89 -11.64
CA TYR A 92 -19.09 -21.78 -11.75
C TYR A 92 -20.53 -22.23 -11.47
N PRO A 93 -21.39 -21.34 -10.91
CA PRO A 93 -21.12 -19.94 -10.58
C PRO A 93 -20.24 -19.77 -9.34
N VAL A 94 -19.41 -18.73 -9.34
CA VAL A 94 -18.43 -18.45 -8.27
C VAL A 94 -18.64 -17.06 -7.70
N SER A 95 -18.75 -16.94 -6.37
CA SER A 95 -18.72 -15.64 -5.68
C SER A 95 -17.28 -15.23 -5.43
N ILE A 96 -16.87 -14.05 -5.86
CA ILE A 96 -15.51 -13.54 -5.66
C ILE A 96 -15.59 -12.18 -4.98
N ARG A 97 -14.83 -12.02 -3.89
CA ARG A 97 -14.62 -10.74 -3.25
C ARG A 97 -13.31 -10.13 -3.69
N PHE A 98 -13.38 -8.93 -4.27
CA PHE A 98 -12.23 -8.13 -4.66
C PHE A 98 -12.08 -6.93 -3.73
N GLY A 99 -10.84 -6.50 -3.48
CA GLY A 99 -10.59 -5.26 -2.76
C GLY A 99 -9.11 -4.87 -2.78
N ARG A 100 -8.75 -3.80 -2.08
CA ARG A 100 -7.33 -3.46 -1.90
C ARG A 100 -6.67 -4.47 -0.96
N ALA A 101 -5.65 -5.17 -1.44
CA ALA A 101 -4.84 -6.03 -0.60
C ALA A 101 -4.16 -5.21 0.49
N ARG A 102 -4.11 -5.76 1.70
CA ARG A 102 -3.28 -5.21 2.76
C ARG A 102 -1.80 -5.44 2.40
N LEU A 103 -0.98 -4.45 2.74
CA LEU A 103 0.47 -4.59 2.68
C LEU A 103 0.93 -5.49 3.82
N SER A 104 1.70 -6.52 3.49
CA SER A 104 2.44 -7.35 4.42
C SER A 104 3.59 -6.57 5.05
N SER A 105 4.10 -7.06 6.17
CA SER A 105 5.27 -6.45 6.84
C SER A 105 6.48 -6.33 5.91
N ASN A 106 6.69 -7.30 5.02
CA ASN A 106 7.79 -7.29 4.06
C ASN A 106 7.59 -6.23 2.97
N GLU A 107 6.37 -6.12 2.43
CA GLU A 107 6.04 -5.06 1.46
C GLU A 107 6.25 -3.67 2.07
N LYS A 108 5.88 -3.48 3.34
CA LYS A 108 6.10 -2.21 4.07
C LYS A 108 7.59 -1.90 4.28
N LEU A 109 8.39 -2.89 4.67
CA LEU A 109 9.85 -2.75 4.77
C LEU A 109 10.49 -2.36 3.44
N MET A 110 10.05 -3.02 2.37
CA MET A 110 10.51 -2.74 1.01
C MET A 110 10.15 -1.31 0.58
N LEU A 111 8.90 -0.89 0.77
CA LEU A 111 8.44 0.47 0.42
C LEU A 111 9.20 1.55 1.18
N ALA A 112 9.41 1.38 2.49
CA ALA A 112 10.21 2.29 3.31
C ALA A 112 11.66 2.42 2.78
N SER A 113 12.28 1.29 2.43
CA SER A 113 13.65 1.27 1.87
C SER A 113 13.73 1.93 0.49
N MET A 114 12.71 1.72 -0.35
CA MET A 114 12.60 2.35 -1.67
C MET A 114 12.43 3.87 -1.53
N PHE A 115 11.56 4.31 -0.63
CA PHE A 115 11.33 5.74 -0.40
C PHE A 115 12.58 6.43 0.16
N HIS A 116 13.32 5.79 1.06
CA HIS A 116 14.62 6.29 1.52
C HIS A 116 15.60 6.54 0.35
N SER A 117 15.63 5.64 -0.62
CA SER A 117 16.47 5.80 -1.81
C SER A 117 15.98 6.94 -2.70
N LEU A 118 14.66 7.05 -2.90
CA LEU A 118 14.05 8.17 -3.65
C LEU A 118 14.32 9.52 -2.99
N PHE A 119 14.25 9.61 -1.67
CA PHE A 119 14.58 10.80 -0.90
C PHE A 119 16.00 11.29 -1.20
N ALA A 120 16.98 10.38 -1.13
CA ALA A 120 18.38 10.70 -1.41
C ALA A 120 18.61 11.11 -2.87
N ILE A 121 17.98 10.42 -3.82
CA ILE A 121 18.03 10.76 -5.25
C ILE A 121 17.46 12.16 -5.50
N GLY A 122 16.35 12.51 -4.84
CA GLY A 122 15.74 13.85 -4.94
C GLY A 122 16.69 14.96 -4.50
N SER A 123 17.48 14.74 -3.45
CA SER A 123 18.52 15.68 -3.01
C SER A 123 19.67 15.76 -4.03
N GLN A 124 20.14 14.61 -4.54
CA GLN A 124 21.28 14.54 -5.47
C GLN A 124 20.98 15.15 -6.85
N LEU A 125 19.75 15.01 -7.34
CA LEU A 125 19.34 15.53 -8.65
C LEU A 125 18.86 16.99 -8.58
N SER A 126 18.85 17.59 -7.39
CA SER A 126 18.41 18.97 -7.22
C SER A 126 19.30 19.93 -8.02
N PRO A 127 18.70 20.84 -8.82
CA PRO A 127 19.44 21.91 -9.48
C PRO A 127 19.87 23.01 -8.49
N GLU A 128 19.21 23.09 -7.32
CA GLU A 128 19.46 24.08 -6.28
C GLU A 128 20.37 23.54 -5.18
N VAL A 129 21.28 24.39 -4.71
CA VAL A 129 22.22 24.07 -3.62
C VAL A 129 21.48 24.02 -2.29
N GLY A 130 21.78 23.02 -1.46
CA GLY A 130 21.21 22.89 -0.12
C GLY A 130 19.85 22.15 -0.06
N SER A 131 19.50 21.41 -1.12
CA SER A 131 18.28 20.59 -1.14
C SER A 131 18.34 19.42 -0.15
N SER A 132 17.30 19.30 0.68
CA SER A 132 17.14 18.30 1.74
C SER A 132 16.75 16.92 1.22
N GLY A 133 16.04 16.84 0.08
CA GLY A 133 15.46 15.61 -0.46
C GLY A 133 13.98 15.77 -0.80
N ILE A 134 13.21 14.69 -0.74
CA ILE A 134 11.75 14.72 -0.93
C ILE A 134 11.08 15.10 0.39
N GLU A 135 10.45 16.27 0.45
CA GLU A 135 9.64 16.71 1.60
C GLU A 135 8.15 16.40 1.44
N MET A 136 7.67 16.34 0.20
CA MET A 136 6.27 16.04 -0.10
C MET A 136 6.14 15.34 -1.46
N LEU A 137 5.34 14.28 -1.50
CA LEU A 137 4.93 13.58 -2.71
C LEU A 137 3.40 13.55 -2.77
N GLU A 138 2.83 14.11 -3.83
CA GLU A 138 1.38 14.22 -4.03
C GLU A 138 0.90 13.26 -5.11
N THR A 139 -0.20 12.58 -4.81
CA THR A 139 -0.99 11.78 -5.76
C THR A 139 -2.42 12.31 -5.81
N ASP A 140 -3.23 11.77 -6.70
CA ASP A 140 -4.66 12.06 -6.78
C ASP A 140 -5.45 11.65 -5.52
N MET A 141 -4.97 10.66 -4.75
CA MET A 141 -5.70 10.07 -3.63
C MET A 141 -5.09 10.34 -2.24
N PHE A 142 -3.79 10.63 -2.17
CA PHE A 142 -3.08 10.91 -0.92
C PHE A 142 -1.84 11.81 -1.14
N LYS A 143 -1.40 12.46 -0.06
CA LYS A 143 -0.12 13.14 0.04
C LYS A 143 0.75 12.41 1.07
N LEU A 144 2.00 12.19 0.71
CA LEU A 144 3.05 11.71 1.60
C LEU A 144 3.89 12.90 2.01
N HIS A 145 3.92 13.20 3.30
CA HIS A 145 4.79 14.21 3.89
C HIS A 145 5.98 13.52 4.56
N CYS A 146 7.17 14.00 4.26
CA CYS A 146 8.42 13.44 4.75
C CYS A 146 9.14 14.47 5.63
N PHE A 147 9.50 14.06 6.84
CA PHE A 147 10.23 14.89 7.79
C PHE A 147 11.51 14.18 8.22
N GLN A 148 12.66 14.80 7.96
CA GLN A 148 13.94 14.32 8.47
C GLN A 148 14.24 14.99 9.82
N THR A 149 14.53 14.19 10.84
CA THR A 149 14.96 14.71 12.14
C THR A 149 16.29 15.47 12.03
N LEU A 150 16.51 16.46 12.89
CA LEU A 150 17.75 17.27 12.93
C LEU A 150 19.04 16.43 13.10
N THR A 151 18.93 15.25 13.71
CA THR A 151 20.07 14.33 13.87
C THR A 151 20.35 13.49 12.61
N GLY A 152 19.46 13.55 11.60
CA GLY A 152 19.51 12.73 10.39
C GLY A 152 19.33 11.24 10.64
N LYS A 153 18.90 10.83 11.85
CA LYS A 153 18.83 9.42 12.27
C LYS A 153 17.50 8.75 11.92
N ALA A 154 16.43 9.53 11.81
CA ALA A 154 15.10 9.05 11.50
C ALA A 154 14.37 9.99 10.52
N MET A 155 13.59 9.38 9.63
CA MET A 155 12.73 10.00 8.65
C MET A 155 11.29 9.53 8.90
N CYS A 156 10.36 10.47 9.03
CA CYS A 156 8.95 10.19 9.28
C CYS A 156 8.14 10.45 8.01
N GLU A 157 7.42 9.44 7.53
CA GLU A 157 6.50 9.53 6.39
C GLU A 157 5.06 9.50 6.90
N LEU A 158 4.30 10.53 6.57
CA LEU A 158 2.91 10.71 6.95
C LEU A 158 2.02 10.71 5.71
N PHE A 159 1.07 9.79 5.65
CA PHE A 159 0.11 9.70 4.55
C PHE A 159 -1.20 10.37 4.97
N ASP A 160 -1.60 11.45 4.30
CA ASP A 160 -2.83 12.21 4.62
C ASP A 160 -3.51 12.71 3.33
N GLN A 161 -4.77 13.12 3.43
CA GLN A 161 -5.47 13.94 2.44
C GLN A 161 -5.30 15.45 2.68
N ASN A 162 -4.81 15.89 3.85
CA ASN A 162 -4.72 17.32 4.19
C ASN A 162 -3.47 17.70 5.03
N LEU A 163 -2.63 18.61 4.52
CA LEU A 163 -1.34 19.04 5.10
C LEU A 163 -1.37 19.47 6.58
N LYS A 164 -2.48 20.06 7.06
CA LYS A 164 -2.54 20.62 8.44
C LYS A 164 -2.37 19.57 9.53
N GLY A 165 -2.93 18.37 9.36
CA GLY A 165 -2.84 17.29 10.36
C GLY A 165 -1.44 16.68 10.41
N ALA A 166 -0.79 16.55 9.25
CA ALA A 166 0.58 16.05 9.14
C ALA A 166 1.59 16.95 9.88
N LEU A 167 1.46 18.28 9.77
CA LEU A 167 2.36 19.22 10.44
C LEU A 167 2.28 19.14 11.98
N GLU A 168 1.08 19.05 12.56
CA GLU A 168 0.92 18.93 14.02
C GLU A 168 1.57 17.65 14.58
N ILE A 169 1.52 16.53 13.83
CA ILE A 169 2.16 15.28 14.24
C ILE A 169 3.67 15.35 14.02
N ALA A 170 4.11 15.94 12.92
CA ALA A 170 5.52 16.14 12.65
C ALA A 170 6.19 17.00 13.71
N GLU A 171 5.55 18.09 14.17
CA GLU A 171 6.05 18.91 15.28
C GLU A 171 6.14 18.11 16.60
N LYS A 172 5.13 17.29 16.90
CA LYS A 172 5.18 16.38 18.07
C LYS A 172 6.27 15.31 17.93
N ALA A 173 6.49 14.79 16.73
CA ALA A 173 7.51 13.80 16.43
C ALA A 173 8.93 14.40 16.45
N ALA A 174 9.09 15.65 16.01
CA ALA A 174 10.36 16.38 16.02
C ALA A 174 10.85 16.70 17.44
N ASN A 175 9.94 16.79 18.42
CA ASN A 175 10.27 16.96 19.82
C ASN A 175 10.77 15.69 20.53
N PHE A 176 10.90 14.53 19.84
CA PHE A 176 11.59 13.34 20.36
C PHE A 176 13.14 13.46 20.25
N GLY A 177 13.69 14.60 20.69
CA GLY A 177 15.13 14.79 20.95
C GLY A 177 15.44 14.58 22.44
N PRO A 178 16.70 14.27 22.83
CA PRO A 178 17.01 13.76 24.17
C PRO A 178 16.76 14.83 25.22
N GLY A 179 15.66 14.66 25.96
CA GLY A 179 15.18 15.57 26.99
C GLY A 179 14.06 14.94 27.81
N SER A 180 14.19 13.65 28.12
CA SER A 180 13.51 12.94 29.21
C SER A 180 14.47 11.86 29.74
#